data_AF-A0AAU7DG05-F1
#
_entry.id   AF-A0AAU7DG05-F1
#
_cell.length_a   1.000
_cell.length_b   1.000
_cell.length_c   1.000
_cell.angle_alpha   90.00
_cell.angle_beta   90.00
_cell.angle_gamma   90.00
#
_symmetry.space_group_name_H-M   'P 1'
#
loop_
_entity.id
_entity.type
_entity.pdbx_description
1 polymer ?
#
loop_
_entity_poly.entity_id
_entity_poly.type
_entity_poly.pdbx_seq_one_letter_code
_entity_poly.pdbx_strand_id
1 'polypeptide(L)'
;MDGARDAHSPQSPTSAPVVTDPERAAALFQESVAIMARLRAPGGCPWDREQSFDTIRKYTLEEAYEVFDAIERRDFPHLAEELGDLLLQVLFYAEMAANDGHFTIGDVLDHLNRKLIRRHPHVFGEEASRAAGNEATVDAAVEGSSAKVLRNWEDIKAAEKAPKATAQAEGNRGASRLDSVQRAMPALAEAAKIGSKAAKSGFDWPHWRDLLPKLTEETAELEAEAAAAETSHDPAVKAAVEAELGDLLFTVVNLGRHLGVDAEMALRGCNLRFRQRFRQMELTSVKPLEELQPAELEALWTDAKRKLAVSASDSAARKMEPHA
;
A
#
# COMPACT_ATOMS: atom_id res chain seq x y z
N MET A 1 -32.11 52.10 -13.28
CA MET A 1 -31.29 51.66 -12.13
C MET A 1 -31.31 50.15 -12.15
N ASP A 2 -30.49 49.55 -13.02
CA ASP A 2 -30.31 48.11 -13.11
C ASP A 2 -28.98 47.76 -12.46
N GLY A 3 -29.04 47.01 -11.36
CA GLY A 3 -27.89 46.42 -10.69
C GLY A 3 -27.99 44.91 -10.76
N ALA A 4 -27.51 44.33 -11.85
CA ALA A 4 -27.30 42.90 -11.97
C ALA A 4 -26.02 42.50 -11.22
N ARG A 5 -26.15 41.59 -10.25
CA ARG A 5 -25.04 41.03 -9.48
C ARG A 5 -24.30 40.02 -10.34
N ASP A 6 -23.01 40.23 -10.53
CA ASP A 6 -22.10 39.31 -11.19
C ASP A 6 -22.04 37.98 -10.42
N ALA A 7 -22.42 36.90 -11.12
CA ALA A 7 -22.22 35.53 -10.68
C ALA A 7 -20.73 35.20 -10.82
N HIS A 8 -20.07 34.90 -9.71
CA HIS A 8 -18.75 34.28 -9.69
C HIS A 8 -18.82 32.90 -10.36
N SER A 9 -18.39 32.82 -11.62
CA SER A 9 -18.07 31.54 -12.26
C SER A 9 -16.89 30.89 -11.54
N PRO A 10 -16.97 29.60 -11.16
CA PRO A 10 -15.83 28.88 -10.63
C PRO A 10 -14.80 28.67 -11.75
N GLN A 11 -13.67 29.35 -11.66
CA GLN A 11 -12.52 29.09 -12.52
C GLN A 11 -11.95 27.71 -12.18
N SER A 12 -12.02 26.77 -13.12
CA SER A 12 -11.30 25.49 -13.04
C SER A 12 -9.79 25.76 -13.09
N PRO A 13 -8.97 25.28 -12.14
CA PRO A 13 -7.54 25.48 -12.20
C PRO A 13 -6.93 24.51 -13.22
N THR A 14 -6.77 24.97 -14.46
CA THR A 14 -5.80 24.40 -15.41
C THR A 14 -4.41 24.85 -15.00
N SER A 15 -3.87 24.34 -13.90
CA SER A 15 -2.46 24.56 -13.56
C SER A 15 -1.59 23.64 -14.42
N ALA A 16 -0.65 24.22 -15.17
CA ALA A 16 0.40 23.47 -15.84
C ALA A 16 1.09 22.49 -14.86
N PRO A 17 1.60 21.34 -15.34
CA PRO A 17 2.28 20.38 -14.47
C PRO A 17 3.44 21.07 -13.72
N VAL A 18 3.49 20.88 -12.41
CA VAL A 18 4.62 21.32 -11.59
C VAL A 18 5.82 20.44 -11.93
N VAL A 19 6.91 21.04 -12.38
CA VAL A 19 8.16 20.34 -12.71
C VAL A 19 9.13 20.51 -11.56
N THR A 20 9.74 19.41 -11.10
CA THR A 20 10.79 19.43 -10.09
C THR A 20 12.03 20.12 -10.62
N ASP A 21 12.54 21.11 -9.88
CA ASP A 21 13.89 21.66 -10.06
C ASP A 21 14.91 20.73 -9.39
N PRO A 22 15.74 20.01 -10.15
CA PRO A 22 16.66 19.02 -9.58
C PRO A 22 17.76 19.65 -8.72
N GLU A 23 18.22 20.87 -9.05
CA GLU A 23 19.30 21.52 -8.31
C GLU A 23 18.82 21.96 -6.93
N ARG A 24 17.64 22.58 -6.87
CA ARG A 24 17.00 22.93 -5.60
C ARG A 24 16.69 21.69 -4.77
N ALA A 25 16.16 20.64 -5.39
CA ALA A 25 15.85 19.40 -4.69
C ALA A 25 17.11 18.75 -4.09
N ALA A 26 18.22 18.73 -4.84
CA ALA A 26 19.50 18.23 -4.35
C ALA A 26 20.03 19.05 -3.17
N ALA A 27 19.95 20.38 -3.25
CA ALA A 27 20.41 21.27 -2.17
C ALA A 27 19.60 21.08 -0.87
N LEU A 28 18.27 21.01 -0.97
CA LEU A 28 17.39 20.75 0.19
C LEU A 28 17.60 19.36 0.77
N PHE A 29 17.80 18.35 -0.08
CA PHE A 29 18.09 17.00 0.40
C PHE A 29 19.43 16.94 1.15
N GLN A 30 20.46 17.60 0.63
CA GLN A 30 21.76 17.73 1.30
C GLN A 30 21.60 18.42 2.68
N GLU A 31 20.78 19.46 2.76
CA GLU A 31 20.45 20.13 4.03
C GLU A 31 19.78 19.16 5.01
N SER A 32 18.77 18.40 4.60
CA SER A 32 18.10 17.40 5.45
C SER A 32 19.04 16.32 5.97
N VAL A 33 19.95 15.83 5.12
CA VAL A 33 21.01 14.87 5.54
C VAL A 33 21.91 15.50 6.61
N ALA A 34 22.33 16.74 6.43
CA ALA A 34 23.19 17.44 7.40
C ALA A 34 22.46 17.70 8.73
N ILE A 35 21.16 18.04 8.68
CA ILE A 35 20.32 18.21 9.88
C ILE A 35 20.25 16.89 10.66
N MET A 36 19.94 15.77 10.01
CA MET A 36 19.86 14.46 10.67
C MET A 36 21.18 14.06 11.34
N ALA A 37 22.31 14.22 10.63
CA ALA A 37 23.62 13.97 11.20
C ALA A 37 23.89 14.86 12.43
N ARG A 38 23.50 16.15 12.38
CA ARG A 38 23.65 17.07 13.51
C ARG A 38 22.77 16.69 14.71
N LEU A 39 21.54 16.23 14.47
CA LEU A 39 20.63 15.79 15.52
C LEU A 39 21.19 14.58 16.28
N ARG A 40 21.84 13.65 15.58
CA ARG A 40 22.42 12.43 16.18
C ARG A 40 23.88 12.56 16.63
N ALA A 41 24.58 13.62 16.26
CA ALA A 41 25.95 13.88 16.70
C ALA A 41 26.06 14.13 18.22
N PRO A 42 27.25 14.00 18.85
CA PRO A 42 27.47 14.43 20.22
C PRO A 42 27.06 15.90 20.43
N GLY A 43 26.24 16.15 21.46
CA GLY A 43 25.64 17.48 21.71
C GLY A 43 24.42 17.82 20.85
N GLY A 44 23.94 16.87 20.04
CA GLY A 44 22.65 16.93 19.35
C GLY A 44 21.46 16.60 20.25
N CYS A 45 20.33 16.26 19.65
CA CYS A 45 19.08 15.94 20.36
C CYS A 45 19.22 14.62 21.12
N PRO A 46 18.96 14.59 22.45
CA PRO A 46 19.06 13.35 23.24
C PRO A 46 18.12 12.25 22.74
N TRP A 47 16.89 12.61 22.39
CA TRP A 47 15.89 11.65 21.92
C TRP A 47 16.32 10.99 20.61
N ASP A 48 16.77 11.79 19.63
CA ASP A 48 17.23 11.26 18.33
C ASP A 48 18.41 10.32 18.49
N ARG A 49 19.34 10.64 19.40
CA ARG A 49 20.52 9.82 19.67
C ARG A 49 20.22 8.45 20.29
N GLU A 50 19.19 8.38 21.12
CA GLU A 50 18.81 7.15 21.83
C GLU A 50 18.00 6.18 20.96
N GLN A 51 17.50 6.62 19.81
CA GLN A 51 16.74 5.77 18.91
C GLN A 51 17.61 4.71 18.22
N SER A 52 17.00 3.54 18.01
CA SER A 52 17.57 2.38 17.32
C SER A 52 16.68 1.94 16.13
N PHE A 53 17.15 0.99 15.34
CA PHE A 53 16.37 0.41 14.24
C PHE A 53 14.99 -0.10 14.70
N ASP A 54 14.93 -0.70 15.89
CA ASP A 54 13.70 -1.25 16.46
C ASP A 54 12.73 -0.17 16.97
N THR A 55 13.23 0.94 17.53
CA THR A 55 12.36 2.00 18.03
C THR A 55 11.75 2.81 16.89
N ILE A 56 12.45 2.94 15.76
CA ILE A 56 12.00 3.70 14.57
C ILE A 56 11.00 2.93 13.71
N ARG A 57 10.99 1.59 13.75
CA ARG A 57 10.13 0.75 12.87
C ARG A 57 8.63 1.05 13.00
N LYS A 58 8.16 1.42 14.19
CA LYS A 58 6.74 1.74 14.41
C LYS A 58 6.36 3.06 13.75
N TYR A 59 7.22 4.07 13.85
CA TYR A 59 6.98 5.38 13.23
C TYR A 59 6.99 5.24 11.70
N THR A 60 7.90 4.43 11.14
CA THR A 60 7.88 4.11 9.70
C THR A 60 6.55 3.52 9.23
N LEU A 61 5.91 2.69 10.05
CA LEU A 61 4.61 2.11 9.72
C LEU A 61 3.48 3.15 9.88
N GLU A 62 3.55 3.98 10.91
CA GLU A 62 2.62 5.10 11.16
C GLU A 62 2.64 6.09 9.99
N GLU A 63 3.81 6.63 9.60
CA GLU A 63 3.91 7.60 8.49
C GLU A 63 3.47 7.01 7.15
N ALA A 64 3.71 5.71 6.92
CA ALA A 64 3.20 5.04 5.72
C ALA A 64 1.66 5.02 5.68
N TYR A 65 1.00 4.94 6.84
CA TYR A 65 -0.45 5.02 6.92
C TYR A 65 -0.98 6.45 6.82
N GLU A 66 -0.28 7.44 7.35
CA GLU A 66 -0.66 8.85 7.17
C GLU A 66 -0.53 9.28 5.70
N VAL A 67 0.51 8.84 4.99
CA VAL A 67 0.61 8.98 3.53
C VAL A 67 -0.61 8.39 2.82
N PHE A 68 -1.08 7.21 3.25
CA PHE A 68 -2.29 6.61 2.67
C PHE A 68 -3.55 7.42 3.00
N ASP A 69 -3.72 7.89 4.24
CA ASP A 69 -4.86 8.74 4.63
C ASP A 69 -4.91 10.03 3.80
N ALA A 70 -3.76 10.71 3.64
CA ALA A 70 -3.66 11.92 2.83
C ALA A 70 -4.01 11.67 1.35
N ILE A 71 -3.57 10.55 0.77
CA ILE A 71 -3.96 10.14 -0.60
C ILE A 71 -5.46 9.88 -0.69
N GLU A 72 -6.03 9.14 0.26
CA GLU A 72 -7.45 8.80 0.29
C GLU A 72 -8.34 10.04 0.40
N ARG A 73 -7.92 11.03 1.20
CA ARG A 73 -8.60 12.31 1.38
C ARG A 73 -8.34 13.31 0.26
N ARG A 74 -7.40 13.02 -0.66
CA ARG A 74 -6.91 13.95 -1.69
C ARG A 74 -6.37 15.25 -1.10
N ASP A 75 -5.79 15.17 0.09
CA ASP A 75 -5.17 16.30 0.78
C ASP A 75 -3.70 16.40 0.35
N PHE A 76 -3.48 16.98 -0.84
CA PHE A 76 -2.14 17.03 -1.44
C PHE A 76 -1.11 17.88 -0.65
N PRO A 77 -1.49 18.99 0.01
CA PRO A 77 -0.57 19.69 0.92
C PRO A 77 -0.12 18.81 2.08
N HIS A 78 -1.05 18.10 2.74
CA HIS A 78 -0.70 17.19 3.83
C HIS A 78 0.09 15.98 3.32
N LEU A 79 -0.24 15.44 2.14
CA LEU A 79 0.56 14.39 1.51
C LEU A 79 2.03 14.79 1.32
N ALA A 80 2.32 16.07 1.02
CA ALA A 80 3.70 16.53 0.90
C ALA A 80 4.44 16.56 2.25
N GLU A 81 3.72 16.85 3.34
CA GLU A 81 4.23 16.78 4.73
C GLU A 81 4.52 15.33 5.12
N GLU A 82 3.55 14.43 4.96
CA GLU A 82 3.67 13.01 5.31
C GLU A 82 4.74 12.27 4.49
N LEU A 83 4.92 12.64 3.21
CA LEU A 83 6.04 12.12 2.41
C LEU A 83 7.40 12.63 2.92
N GLY A 84 7.44 13.82 3.52
CA GLY A 84 8.60 14.35 4.23
C GLY A 84 8.90 13.54 5.49
N ASP A 85 7.88 13.20 6.29
CA ASP A 85 8.03 12.41 7.50
C ASP A 85 8.40 10.95 7.21
N LEU A 86 7.89 10.38 6.12
CA LEU A 86 8.35 9.07 5.64
C LEU A 86 9.82 9.13 5.17
N LEU A 87 10.23 10.20 4.49
CA LEU A 87 11.63 10.41 4.10
C LEU A 87 12.54 10.62 5.31
N LEU A 88 12.05 11.29 6.36
CA LEU A 88 12.75 11.43 7.64
C LEU A 88 13.14 10.07 8.20
N GLN A 89 12.25 9.07 8.16
CA GLN A 89 12.57 7.71 8.63
C GLN A 89 13.73 7.09 7.84
N VAL A 90 13.77 7.28 6.51
CA VAL A 90 14.88 6.80 5.65
C VAL A 90 16.21 7.46 6.04
N LEU A 91 16.21 8.77 6.26
CA LEU A 91 17.40 9.50 6.73
C LEU A 91 17.85 9.00 8.09
N PHE A 92 16.91 8.74 9.00
CA PHE A 92 17.17 8.24 10.33
C PHE A 92 17.86 6.85 10.30
N TYR A 93 17.34 5.92 9.50
CA TYR A 93 17.97 4.61 9.31
C TYR A 93 19.35 4.69 8.68
N ALA A 94 19.50 5.53 7.66
CA ALA A 94 20.79 5.72 6.98
C ALA A 94 21.85 6.32 7.91
N GLU A 95 21.47 7.28 8.76
CA GLU A 95 22.37 7.87 9.74
C GLU A 95 22.74 6.89 10.86
N MET A 96 21.78 6.09 11.37
CA MET A 96 22.08 5.00 12.31
C MET A 96 23.04 3.98 11.71
N ALA A 97 22.76 3.52 10.48
CA ALA A 97 23.61 2.58 9.77
C ALA A 97 25.02 3.15 9.50
N ALA A 98 25.14 4.44 9.22
CA ALA A 98 26.42 5.10 9.03
C ALA A 98 27.23 5.16 10.33
N ASN A 99 26.57 5.53 11.45
CA ASN A 99 27.19 5.56 12.77
C ASN A 99 27.71 4.18 13.21
N ASP A 100 27.02 3.11 12.82
CA ASP A 100 27.41 1.72 13.08
C ASP A 100 28.38 1.13 12.02
N GLY A 101 28.76 1.91 11.00
CA GLY A 101 29.71 1.50 9.96
C GLY A 101 29.16 0.52 8.92
N HIS A 102 27.85 0.48 8.72
CA HIS A 102 27.18 -0.42 7.77
C HIS A 102 27.05 0.18 6.36
N PHE A 103 26.34 1.31 6.22
CA PHE A 103 26.10 2.00 4.95
C PHE A 103 25.63 3.44 5.20
N THR A 104 25.65 4.27 4.16
CA THR A 104 25.25 5.69 4.20
C THR A 104 24.00 5.95 3.36
N ILE A 105 23.44 7.15 3.47
CA ILE A 105 22.36 7.60 2.59
C ILE A 105 22.78 7.61 1.12
N GLY A 106 24.07 7.85 0.83
CA GLY A 106 24.63 7.76 -0.51
C GLY A 106 24.52 6.36 -1.10
N ASP A 107 24.80 5.33 -0.28
CA ASP A 107 24.66 3.94 -0.70
C ASP A 107 23.20 3.55 -0.96
N VAL A 108 22.26 4.07 -0.16
CA VAL A 108 20.81 3.88 -0.36
C VAL A 108 20.37 4.46 -1.71
N LEU A 109 20.81 5.69 -2.02
CA LEU A 109 20.50 6.36 -3.29
C LEU A 109 21.14 5.65 -4.50
N ASP A 110 22.40 5.21 -4.39
CA ASP A 110 23.06 4.44 -5.45
C ASP A 110 22.31 3.12 -5.73
N HIS A 111 21.91 2.40 -4.68
CA HIS A 111 21.09 1.18 -4.82
C HIS A 111 19.74 1.46 -5.46
N LEU A 112 19.07 2.56 -5.10
CA LEU A 112 17.81 2.96 -5.70
C LEU A 112 17.98 3.30 -7.18
N ASN A 113 18.94 4.16 -7.51
CA ASN A 113 19.18 4.63 -8.88
C ASN A 113 19.53 3.46 -9.81
N ARG A 114 20.49 2.61 -9.42
CA ARG A 114 20.83 1.40 -10.21
C ARG A 114 19.63 0.48 -10.41
N LYS A 115 18.80 0.31 -9.38
CA LYS A 115 17.58 -0.53 -9.46
C LYS A 115 16.54 0.08 -10.40
N LEU A 116 16.31 1.39 -10.35
CA LEU A 116 15.38 2.09 -11.22
C LEU A 116 15.82 2.00 -12.69
N ILE A 117 17.10 2.26 -12.98
CA ILE A 117 17.65 2.17 -14.33
C ILE A 117 17.56 0.72 -14.84
N ARG A 118 18.06 -0.25 -14.07
CA ARG A 118 18.07 -1.68 -14.46
C ARG A 118 16.69 -2.24 -14.72
N ARG A 119 15.67 -1.83 -13.96
CA ARG A 119 14.29 -2.35 -14.10
C ARG A 119 13.48 -1.67 -15.21
N HIS A 120 14.03 -0.64 -15.84
CA HIS A 120 13.37 0.07 -16.95
C HIS A 120 14.26 0.12 -18.21
N PRO A 121 14.70 -1.03 -18.74
CA PRO A 121 15.57 -1.05 -19.92
C PRO A 121 14.90 -0.44 -21.17
N HIS A 122 13.56 -0.44 -21.22
CA HIS A 122 12.79 0.23 -22.26
C HIS A 122 12.85 1.77 -22.20
N VAL A 123 13.23 2.35 -21.05
CA VAL A 123 13.43 3.80 -20.88
C VAL A 123 14.91 4.15 -21.03
N PHE A 124 15.81 3.35 -20.46
CA PHE A 124 17.23 3.69 -20.30
C PHE A 124 18.19 2.97 -21.27
N GLY A 125 17.71 2.02 -22.09
CA GLY A 125 18.52 1.36 -23.13
C GLY A 125 19.84 0.77 -22.61
N GLU A 126 20.96 1.15 -23.24
CA GLU A 126 22.32 0.71 -22.87
C GLU A 126 22.72 1.06 -21.43
N GLU A 127 22.16 2.13 -20.85
CA GLU A 127 22.44 2.50 -19.47
C GLU A 127 21.90 1.46 -18.49
N ALA A 128 20.76 0.82 -18.80
CA ALA A 128 20.26 -0.33 -18.03
C ALA A 128 21.19 -1.53 -18.11
N SER A 129 21.81 -1.79 -19.27
CA SER A 129 22.79 -2.86 -19.46
C SER A 129 24.07 -2.61 -18.65
N ARG A 130 24.59 -1.37 -18.66
CA ARG A 130 25.73 -0.98 -17.80
C ARG A 130 25.40 -1.11 -16.30
N ALA A 131 24.22 -0.67 -15.88
CA ALA A 131 23.77 -0.77 -14.49
C ALA A 131 23.49 -2.21 -14.04
N ALA A 132 23.17 -3.12 -14.97
CA ALA A 132 22.97 -4.55 -14.72
C ALA A 132 24.29 -5.34 -14.61
N GLY A 133 25.40 -4.81 -15.11
CA GLY A 133 26.71 -5.47 -15.10
C GLY A 133 26.87 -6.57 -16.16
N ASN A 134 25.98 -6.59 -17.16
CA ASN A 134 26.00 -7.49 -18.31
C ASN A 134 25.32 -6.81 -19.51
N GLU A 135 25.79 -7.11 -20.73
CA GLU A 135 25.17 -6.67 -21.99
C GLU A 135 23.76 -7.29 -22.11
N ALA A 136 22.77 -6.66 -21.47
CA ALA A 136 21.39 -7.01 -21.71
C ALA A 136 21.04 -6.56 -23.13
N THR A 137 20.80 -7.52 -24.02
CA THR A 137 20.17 -7.31 -25.31
C THR A 137 18.75 -6.85 -25.07
N VAL A 138 18.52 -5.55 -25.23
CA VAL A 138 17.20 -4.95 -25.07
C VAL A 138 16.49 -5.03 -26.41
N ASP A 139 15.41 -5.80 -26.50
CA ASP A 139 14.42 -5.59 -27.55
C ASP A 139 13.81 -4.19 -27.34
N ALA A 140 14.36 -3.21 -28.04
CA ALA A 140 13.93 -1.80 -28.03
C ALA A 140 12.50 -1.59 -28.58
N ALA A 141 11.81 -2.67 -28.97
CA ALA A 141 10.46 -2.66 -29.50
C ALA A 141 9.44 -3.09 -28.43
N VAL A 142 9.41 -2.43 -27.27
CA VAL A 142 8.26 -2.54 -26.37
C VAL A 142 7.28 -1.43 -26.74
N GLU A 143 6.41 -1.72 -27.72
CA GLU A 143 5.23 -0.91 -28.00
C GLU A 143 4.35 -0.80 -26.74
N GLY A 144 4.49 0.30 -26.00
CA GLY A 144 3.46 1.05 -25.26
C GLY A 144 2.55 0.35 -24.24
N SER A 145 2.62 -0.97 -24.03
CA SER A 145 1.67 -1.67 -23.17
C SER A 145 2.20 -1.74 -21.73
N SER A 146 1.52 -1.03 -20.81
CA SER A 146 1.77 -1.06 -19.36
C SER A 146 1.84 -2.49 -18.81
N ALA A 147 1.03 -3.41 -19.35
CA ALA A 147 1.03 -4.83 -18.97
C ALA A 147 2.34 -5.55 -19.30
N LYS A 148 2.98 -5.25 -20.44
CA LYS A 148 4.29 -5.81 -20.81
C LYS A 148 5.42 -5.22 -19.96
N VAL A 149 5.34 -3.94 -19.60
CA VAL A 149 6.29 -3.28 -18.70
C VAL A 149 6.23 -3.90 -17.29
N LEU A 150 5.02 -4.10 -16.76
CA LEU A 150 4.80 -4.77 -15.46
C LEU A 150 5.36 -6.20 -15.46
N ARG A 151 5.11 -6.98 -16.51
CA ARG A 151 5.66 -8.35 -16.64
C ARG A 151 7.19 -8.35 -16.65
N ASN A 152 7.81 -7.50 -17.47
CA ASN A 152 9.27 -7.39 -17.52
C ASN A 152 9.87 -6.95 -16.17
N TRP A 153 9.19 -6.03 -15.47
CA TRP A 153 9.59 -5.60 -14.13
C TRP A 153 9.54 -6.75 -13.11
N GLU A 154 8.51 -7.59 -13.17
CA GLU A 154 8.39 -8.77 -12.32
C GLU A 154 9.43 -9.85 -12.65
N ASP A 155 9.72 -10.07 -13.93
CA ASP A 155 10.72 -11.02 -14.42
C ASP A 155 12.14 -10.60 -13.98
N ILE A 156 12.50 -9.32 -14.13
CA ILE A 156 13.78 -8.78 -13.64
C ILE A 156 13.87 -8.90 -12.10
N LYS A 157 12.80 -8.57 -11.38
CA LYS A 157 12.73 -8.71 -9.92
C LYS A 157 12.87 -10.17 -9.46
N ALA A 158 12.39 -11.14 -10.26
CA ALA A 158 12.55 -12.56 -9.97
C ALA A 158 14.02 -13.01 -10.20
N ALA A 159 14.64 -12.58 -11.30
CA ALA A 159 16.04 -12.87 -11.60
C ALA A 159 17.00 -12.30 -10.53
N GLU A 160 16.72 -11.11 -9.98
CA GLU A 160 17.50 -10.50 -8.88
C GLU A 160 17.42 -11.28 -7.55
N LYS A 161 16.33 -12.02 -7.34
CA LYS A 161 16.10 -12.81 -6.11
C LYS A 161 16.63 -14.25 -6.22
N ALA A 162 16.99 -14.70 -7.42
CA ALA A 162 17.68 -15.98 -7.56
C ALA A 162 19.03 -15.86 -6.84
N PRO A 163 19.34 -16.72 -5.86
CA PRO A 163 20.59 -16.63 -5.13
C PRO A 163 21.75 -16.70 -6.12
N LYS A 164 22.71 -15.77 -6.01
CA LYS A 164 24.05 -15.99 -6.55
C LYS A 164 24.51 -17.32 -5.97
N ALA A 165 24.56 -18.36 -6.79
CA ALA A 165 24.93 -19.70 -6.39
C ALA A 165 26.40 -19.70 -5.97
N THR A 166 26.68 -19.25 -4.75
CA THR A 166 27.90 -19.59 -4.05
C THR A 166 27.72 -21.00 -3.52
N ALA A 167 28.57 -21.87 -4.02
CA ALA A 167 28.61 -23.28 -3.70
C ALA A 167 28.63 -23.51 -2.18
N GLN A 168 27.54 -24.08 -1.67
CA GLN A 168 27.53 -24.96 -0.50
C GLN A 168 26.27 -25.83 -0.59
N ALA A 169 26.39 -26.84 -1.45
CA ALA A 169 25.63 -28.05 -1.32
C ALA A 169 26.19 -28.81 -0.12
N GLU A 170 25.36 -29.03 0.90
CA GLU A 170 25.22 -30.27 1.67
C GLU A 170 24.39 -29.99 2.94
N GLY A 171 23.15 -30.50 2.98
CA GLY A 171 22.44 -30.75 4.24
C GLY A 171 21.30 -29.82 4.67
N ASN A 172 21.05 -28.68 4.02
CA ASN A 172 19.90 -27.85 4.41
C ASN A 172 18.62 -28.35 3.73
N ARG A 173 17.64 -28.86 4.49
CA ARG A 173 16.25 -29.00 4.00
C ARG A 173 15.81 -27.59 3.61
N GLY A 174 15.90 -27.30 2.31
CA GLY A 174 16.06 -25.95 1.77
C GLY A 174 15.00 -24.96 2.25
N ALA A 175 15.43 -23.70 2.39
CA ALA A 175 14.58 -22.55 2.70
C ALA A 175 13.24 -22.64 1.95
N SER A 176 12.13 -22.47 2.67
CA SER A 176 10.79 -22.47 2.09
C SER A 176 10.68 -21.37 1.04
N ARG A 177 9.96 -21.64 -0.05
CA ARG A 177 9.66 -20.62 -1.08
C ARG A 177 8.94 -19.40 -0.47
N LEU A 178 8.26 -19.59 0.66
CA LEU A 178 7.55 -18.56 1.39
C LEU A 178 8.45 -17.76 2.36
N ASP A 179 9.67 -18.22 2.68
CA ASP A 179 10.57 -17.54 3.66
C ASP A 179 10.95 -16.11 3.24
N SER A 180 10.83 -15.79 1.95
CA SER A 180 11.06 -14.43 1.44
C SER A 180 9.80 -13.53 1.48
N VAL A 181 8.71 -13.97 2.13
CA VAL A 181 7.55 -13.12 2.47
C VAL A 181 7.85 -12.51 3.84
N GLN A 182 7.78 -11.18 3.92
CA GLN A 182 8.04 -10.48 5.18
C GLN A 182 6.82 -10.57 6.07
N ARG A 183 6.99 -11.06 7.29
CA ARG A 183 5.91 -11.19 8.29
C ARG A 183 5.45 -9.87 8.91
N ALA A 184 6.20 -8.79 8.70
CA ALA A 184 5.87 -7.46 9.23
C ALA A 184 4.87 -6.69 8.34
N MET A 185 4.34 -7.31 7.29
CA MET A 185 3.35 -6.69 6.40
C MET A 185 1.95 -6.80 7.01
N PRO A 186 1.00 -5.93 6.61
CA PRO A 186 -0.41 -6.13 6.93
C PRO A 186 -0.89 -7.52 6.46
N ALA A 187 -1.74 -8.17 7.25
CA ALA A 187 -2.10 -9.58 7.04
C ALA A 187 -2.71 -9.86 5.65
N LEU A 188 -3.54 -8.96 5.11
CA LEU A 188 -4.13 -9.12 3.77
C LEU A 188 -3.08 -9.00 2.67
N ALA A 189 -2.13 -8.07 2.81
CA ALA A 189 -1.01 -7.92 1.89
C ALA A 189 -0.03 -9.11 1.97
N GLU A 190 0.20 -9.65 3.17
CA GLU A 190 0.97 -10.87 3.37
C GLU A 190 0.31 -12.07 2.67
N ALA A 191 -0.99 -12.29 2.91
CA ALA A 191 -1.78 -13.34 2.29
C ALA A 191 -1.74 -13.27 0.75
N ALA A 192 -1.91 -12.07 0.17
CA ALA A 192 -1.83 -11.87 -1.27
C ALA A 192 -0.45 -12.25 -1.83
N LYS A 193 0.63 -11.95 -1.08
CA LYS A 193 2.01 -12.25 -1.46
C LYS A 193 2.35 -13.73 -1.30
N ILE A 194 1.82 -14.39 -0.27
CA ILE A 194 1.89 -15.85 -0.10
C ILE A 194 1.20 -16.53 -1.28
N GLY A 195 -0.05 -16.17 -1.57
CA GLY A 195 -0.82 -16.72 -2.70
C GLY A 195 -0.10 -16.52 -4.04
N SER A 196 0.41 -15.31 -4.29
CA SER A 196 1.18 -15.01 -5.52
C SER A 196 2.45 -15.87 -5.67
N LYS A 197 3.09 -16.26 -4.57
CA LYS A 197 4.27 -17.14 -4.61
C LYS A 197 3.91 -18.61 -4.75
N ALA A 198 2.85 -19.05 -4.10
CA ALA A 198 2.31 -20.39 -4.27
C ALA A 198 1.93 -20.61 -5.75
N ALA A 199 1.29 -19.60 -6.36
CA ALA A 199 0.91 -19.61 -7.77
C ALA A 199 2.10 -19.78 -8.73
N LYS A 200 3.26 -19.17 -8.42
CA LYS A 200 4.50 -19.36 -9.21
C LYS A 200 5.02 -20.80 -9.19
N SER A 201 4.57 -21.62 -8.24
CA SER A 201 4.90 -23.04 -8.15
C SER A 201 3.84 -23.93 -8.81
N GLY A 202 2.85 -23.34 -9.48
CA GLY A 202 1.72 -24.05 -10.08
C GLY A 202 0.61 -24.40 -9.07
N PHE A 203 0.72 -23.96 -7.82
CA PHE A 203 -0.31 -24.15 -6.81
C PHE A 203 -1.22 -22.92 -6.76
N ASP A 204 -2.20 -22.90 -7.67
CA ASP A 204 -3.20 -21.84 -7.80
C ASP A 204 -4.50 -22.37 -8.39
N TRP A 205 -5.58 -21.62 -8.22
CA TRP A 205 -6.82 -21.80 -8.95
C TRP A 205 -6.65 -21.38 -10.42
N PRO A 206 -7.26 -22.08 -11.39
CA PRO A 206 -7.21 -21.68 -12.79
C PRO A 206 -7.97 -20.38 -13.08
N HIS A 207 -9.13 -20.19 -12.45
CA HIS A 207 -10.00 -19.04 -12.67
C HIS A 207 -10.60 -18.51 -11.35
N TRP A 208 -10.89 -17.22 -11.30
CA TRP A 208 -11.51 -16.58 -10.13
C TRP A 208 -12.83 -17.24 -9.69
N ARG A 209 -13.58 -17.82 -10.63
CA ARG A 209 -14.85 -18.51 -10.34
C ARG A 209 -14.65 -19.78 -9.52
N ASP A 210 -13.49 -20.41 -9.61
CA ASP A 210 -13.16 -21.64 -8.88
C ASP A 210 -12.98 -21.37 -7.38
N LEU A 211 -12.82 -20.10 -6.98
CA LEU A 211 -12.80 -19.69 -5.58
C LEU A 211 -14.19 -19.51 -4.97
N LEU A 212 -15.26 -19.35 -5.76
CA LEU A 212 -16.61 -19.15 -5.21
C LEU A 212 -17.12 -20.39 -4.43
N PRO A 213 -16.95 -21.63 -4.93
CA PRO A 213 -17.26 -22.82 -4.14
C PRO A 213 -16.40 -22.89 -2.87
N LYS A 214 -15.11 -22.55 -2.95
CA LYS A 214 -14.23 -22.55 -1.77
C LYS A 214 -14.68 -21.52 -0.74
N LEU A 215 -15.07 -20.31 -1.14
CA LEU A 215 -15.68 -19.34 -0.21
C LEU A 215 -16.94 -19.88 0.47
N THR A 216 -17.74 -20.68 -0.24
CA THR A 216 -18.94 -21.30 0.34
C THR A 216 -18.57 -22.37 1.36
N GLU A 217 -17.55 -23.18 1.05
CA GLU A 217 -16.96 -24.18 1.95
C GLU A 217 -16.42 -23.55 3.23
N GLU A 218 -15.51 -22.57 3.12
CA GLU A 218 -14.92 -21.86 4.27
C GLU A 218 -16.00 -21.16 5.13
N THR A 219 -17.06 -20.63 4.49
CA THR A 219 -18.19 -20.03 5.23
C THR A 219 -18.95 -21.08 6.03
N ALA A 220 -19.16 -22.27 5.47
CA ALA A 220 -19.86 -23.36 6.14
C ALA A 220 -19.01 -23.96 7.28
N GLU A 221 -17.69 -24.06 7.10
CA GLU A 221 -16.75 -24.50 8.15
C GLU A 221 -16.74 -23.50 9.32
N LEU A 222 -16.65 -22.20 9.04
CA LEU A 222 -16.78 -21.15 10.05
C LEU A 222 -18.15 -21.19 10.78
N GLU A 223 -19.25 -21.41 10.06
CA GLU A 223 -20.58 -21.53 10.67
C GLU A 223 -20.66 -22.73 11.62
N ALA A 224 -20.10 -23.87 11.24
CA ALA A 224 -20.09 -25.08 12.07
C ALA A 224 -19.31 -24.88 13.38
N GLU A 225 -18.11 -24.30 13.31
CA GLU A 225 -17.29 -24.02 14.50
C GLU A 225 -17.91 -22.92 15.38
N ALA A 226 -18.53 -21.90 14.76
CA ALA A 226 -19.23 -20.85 15.51
C ALA A 226 -20.45 -21.41 16.27
N ALA A 227 -21.22 -22.30 15.65
CA ALA A 227 -22.34 -22.98 16.30
C ALA A 227 -21.88 -23.87 17.47
N ALA A 228 -20.72 -24.53 17.34
CA ALA A 228 -20.13 -25.27 18.44
C ALA A 228 -19.72 -24.34 19.60
N ALA A 229 -19.20 -23.15 19.30
CA ALA A 229 -18.78 -22.15 20.29
C ALA A 229 -19.95 -21.56 21.12
N GLU A 230 -21.19 -21.58 20.60
CA GLU A 230 -22.37 -21.14 21.38
C GLU A 230 -22.66 -22.06 22.57
N THR A 231 -22.30 -23.34 22.46
CA THR A 231 -22.63 -24.37 23.46
C THR A 231 -21.42 -24.82 24.28
N SER A 232 -20.21 -24.48 23.86
CA SER A 232 -18.96 -24.86 24.50
C SER A 232 -18.06 -23.64 24.76
N HIS A 233 -17.56 -23.52 25.99
CA HIS A 233 -16.59 -22.49 26.37
C HIS A 233 -15.14 -23.02 26.34
N ASP A 234 -14.90 -24.15 25.68
CA ASP A 234 -13.55 -24.69 25.51
C ASP A 234 -12.70 -23.75 24.64
N PRO A 235 -11.53 -23.28 25.13
CA PRO A 235 -10.61 -22.48 24.34
C PRO A 235 -10.22 -23.09 22.98
N ALA A 236 -10.25 -24.43 22.86
CA ALA A 236 -9.99 -25.12 21.59
C ALA A 236 -11.04 -24.80 20.53
N VAL A 237 -12.32 -24.66 20.91
CA VAL A 237 -13.42 -24.32 19.98
C VAL A 237 -13.27 -22.89 19.49
N LYS A 238 -12.89 -21.96 20.38
CA LYS A 238 -12.61 -20.58 19.97
C LYS A 238 -11.42 -20.51 18.99
N ALA A 239 -10.37 -21.31 19.22
CA ALA A 239 -9.22 -21.38 18.31
C ALA A 239 -9.62 -21.95 16.93
N ALA A 240 -10.56 -22.90 16.88
CA ALA A 240 -11.10 -23.41 15.62
C ALA A 240 -11.86 -22.32 14.85
N VAL A 241 -12.76 -21.57 15.53
CA VAL A 241 -13.44 -20.41 14.92
C VAL A 241 -12.45 -19.39 14.36
N GLU A 242 -11.37 -19.09 15.10
CA GLU A 242 -10.32 -18.17 14.63
C GLU A 242 -9.58 -18.71 13.40
N ALA A 243 -9.35 -20.03 13.31
CA ALA A 243 -8.73 -20.67 12.16
C ALA A 243 -9.61 -20.57 10.91
N GLU A 244 -10.89 -20.96 11.01
CA GLU A 244 -11.83 -20.93 9.88
C GLU A 244 -12.10 -19.49 9.39
N LEU A 245 -12.16 -18.52 10.31
CA LEU A 245 -12.24 -17.11 9.93
C LEU A 245 -10.99 -16.67 9.14
N GLY A 246 -9.82 -17.16 9.54
CA GLY A 246 -8.55 -16.94 8.84
C GLY A 246 -8.56 -17.51 7.42
N ASP A 247 -9.04 -18.74 7.24
CA ASP A 247 -9.08 -19.42 5.94
C ASP A 247 -10.12 -18.79 4.99
N LEU A 248 -11.27 -18.36 5.52
CA LEU A 248 -12.23 -17.54 4.78
C LEU A 248 -11.58 -16.23 4.29
N LEU A 249 -10.91 -15.49 5.18
CA LEU A 249 -10.22 -14.24 4.82
C LEU A 249 -9.11 -14.49 3.78
N PHE A 250 -8.32 -15.55 3.93
CA PHE A 250 -7.27 -15.92 2.98
C PHE A 250 -7.85 -16.25 1.59
N THR A 251 -8.99 -16.94 1.55
CA THR A 251 -9.71 -17.26 0.31
C THR A 251 -10.26 -15.99 -0.34
N VAL A 252 -10.84 -15.05 0.42
CA VAL A 252 -11.27 -13.73 -0.08
C VAL A 252 -10.09 -12.95 -0.67
N VAL A 253 -8.92 -12.96 -0.03
CA VAL A 253 -7.72 -12.30 -0.55
C VAL A 253 -7.28 -12.92 -1.88
N ASN A 254 -7.31 -14.24 -2.00
CA ASN A 254 -6.97 -14.91 -3.27
C ASN A 254 -8.00 -14.64 -4.36
N LEU A 255 -9.29 -14.51 -4.02
CA LEU A 255 -10.31 -14.05 -4.96
C LEU A 255 -9.98 -12.64 -5.47
N GLY A 256 -9.62 -11.72 -4.56
CA GLY A 256 -9.14 -10.38 -4.91
C GLY A 256 -7.96 -10.42 -5.88
N ARG A 257 -6.93 -11.23 -5.59
CA ARG A 257 -5.76 -11.42 -6.47
C ARG A 257 -6.16 -11.88 -7.88
N HIS A 258 -7.09 -12.84 -7.99
CA HIS A 258 -7.61 -13.34 -9.26
C HIS A 258 -8.46 -12.32 -10.03
N LEU A 259 -9.13 -11.42 -9.31
CA LEU A 259 -9.89 -10.30 -9.88
C LEU A 259 -9.01 -9.07 -10.21
N GLY A 260 -7.71 -9.10 -9.90
CA GLY A 260 -6.83 -7.94 -10.05
C GLY A 260 -7.12 -6.82 -9.04
N VAL A 261 -7.71 -7.15 -7.90
CA VAL A 261 -8.07 -6.22 -6.83
C VAL A 261 -7.15 -6.46 -5.63
N ASP A 262 -6.48 -5.40 -5.17
CA ASP A 262 -5.74 -5.42 -3.91
C ASP A 262 -6.72 -5.43 -2.73
N ALA A 263 -6.73 -6.53 -1.97
CA ALA A 263 -7.68 -6.76 -0.88
C ALA A 263 -7.51 -5.78 0.29
N GLU A 264 -6.27 -5.38 0.59
CA GLU A 264 -5.96 -4.39 1.64
C GLU A 264 -6.55 -3.03 1.24
N MET A 265 -6.32 -2.59 0.00
CA MET A 265 -6.87 -1.33 -0.52
C MET A 265 -8.41 -1.38 -0.63
N ALA A 266 -8.97 -2.53 -1.02
CA ALA A 266 -10.42 -2.71 -1.10
C ALA A 266 -11.09 -2.57 0.27
N LEU A 267 -10.50 -3.14 1.32
CA LEU A 267 -11.01 -3.03 2.69
C LEU A 267 -10.86 -1.61 3.24
N ARG A 268 -9.73 -0.93 2.98
CA ARG A 268 -9.56 0.49 3.33
C ARG A 268 -10.64 1.38 2.73
N GLY A 269 -10.87 1.24 1.42
CA GLY A 269 -11.97 1.92 0.75
C GLY A 269 -13.35 1.58 1.35
N CYS A 270 -13.54 0.36 1.84
CA CYS A 270 -14.76 -0.04 2.56
C CYS A 270 -14.90 0.71 3.89
N ASN A 271 -13.83 0.75 4.69
CA ASN A 271 -13.79 1.45 5.98
C ASN A 271 -14.06 2.95 5.79
N LEU A 272 -13.46 3.58 4.78
CA LEU A 272 -13.73 4.99 4.46
C LEU A 272 -15.21 5.23 4.14
N ARG A 273 -15.82 4.39 3.28
CA ARG A 273 -17.25 4.49 2.97
C ARG A 273 -18.11 4.28 4.22
N PHE A 274 -17.74 3.35 5.09
CA PHE A 274 -18.44 3.13 6.35
C PHE A 274 -18.39 4.38 7.24
N ARG A 275 -17.21 4.95 7.46
CA ARG A 275 -17.03 6.19 8.25
C ARG A 275 -17.84 7.35 7.70
N GLN A 276 -17.81 7.55 6.38
CA GLN A 276 -18.58 8.61 5.72
C GLN A 276 -20.10 8.41 5.90
N ARG A 277 -20.59 7.18 5.75
CA ARG A 277 -22.01 6.86 5.96
C ARG A 277 -22.43 7.04 7.41
N PHE A 278 -21.61 6.55 8.34
CA PHE A 278 -21.88 6.68 9.77
C PHE A 278 -21.92 8.15 10.19
N ARG A 279 -20.95 8.96 9.76
CA ARG A 279 -20.96 10.43 9.96
C ARG A 279 -22.21 11.08 9.38
N GLN A 280 -22.66 10.64 8.21
CA GLN A 280 -23.90 11.16 7.62
C GLN A 280 -25.14 10.79 8.45
N MET A 281 -25.17 9.60 9.08
CA MET A 281 -26.22 9.23 10.03
C MET A 281 -26.21 10.18 11.23
N GLU A 282 -25.05 10.43 11.84
CA GLU A 282 -24.90 11.36 12.97
C GLU A 282 -25.41 12.77 12.63
N LEU A 283 -25.07 13.28 11.45
CA LEU A 283 -25.51 14.60 10.98
C LEU A 283 -27.01 14.67 10.66
N THR A 284 -27.62 13.55 10.29
CA THR A 284 -29.04 13.50 9.88
C THR A 284 -29.95 13.17 11.05
N SER A 285 -29.43 12.50 12.08
CA SER A 285 -30.21 12.09 13.24
C SER A 285 -30.67 13.29 14.07
N VAL A 286 -31.91 13.21 14.56
CA VAL A 286 -32.51 14.20 15.46
C VAL A 286 -32.26 13.91 16.95
N LYS A 287 -31.73 12.72 17.26
CA LYS A 287 -31.41 12.22 18.61
C LYS A 287 -30.05 11.48 18.57
N PRO A 288 -29.42 11.22 19.72
CA PRO A 288 -28.25 10.33 19.78
C PRO A 288 -28.56 8.98 19.12
N LEU A 289 -27.60 8.42 18.36
CA LEU A 289 -27.82 7.17 17.60
C LEU A 289 -28.10 5.99 18.52
N GLU A 290 -27.58 6.02 19.75
CA GLU A 290 -27.74 5.00 20.78
C GLU A 290 -29.19 4.89 21.31
N GLU A 291 -29.99 5.95 21.14
CA GLU A 291 -31.40 5.99 21.55
C GLU A 291 -32.35 5.51 20.44
N LEU A 292 -31.83 5.25 19.24
CA LEU A 292 -32.62 4.84 18.08
C LEU A 292 -32.86 3.34 18.06
N GLN A 293 -34.02 2.94 17.56
CA GLN A 293 -34.32 1.53 17.29
C GLN A 293 -33.55 1.04 16.05
N PRO A 294 -33.28 -0.27 15.92
CA PRO A 294 -32.57 -0.83 14.77
C PRO A 294 -33.16 -0.44 13.41
N ALA A 295 -34.50 -0.35 13.32
CA ALA A 295 -35.18 0.08 12.10
C ALA A 295 -34.92 1.54 11.74
N GLU A 296 -34.77 2.42 12.73
CA GLU A 296 -34.43 3.84 12.53
C GLU A 296 -32.96 3.99 12.09
N LEU A 297 -32.05 3.22 12.71
CA LEU A 297 -30.64 3.17 12.31
C LEU A 297 -30.47 2.67 10.86
N GLU A 298 -31.19 1.61 10.46
CA GLU A 298 -31.15 1.09 9.10
C GLU A 298 -31.71 2.10 8.08
N ALA A 299 -32.77 2.83 8.45
CA ALA A 299 -33.33 3.90 7.61
C ALA A 299 -32.32 5.03 7.39
N LEU A 300 -31.63 5.48 8.45
CA LEU A 300 -30.56 6.48 8.37
C LEU A 300 -29.37 5.98 7.53
N TRP A 301 -28.96 4.72 7.70
CA TRP A 301 -27.88 4.11 6.93
C TRP A 301 -28.21 4.02 5.44
N THR A 302 -29.42 3.58 5.10
CA THR A 302 -29.92 3.53 3.72
C THR A 302 -29.96 4.91 3.10
N ASP A 303 -30.40 5.93 3.86
CA ASP A 303 -30.39 7.31 3.40
C ASP A 303 -28.98 7.86 3.17
N ALA A 304 -28.05 7.60 4.09
CA ALA A 304 -26.65 7.96 3.96
C ALA A 304 -26.01 7.33 2.70
N LYS A 305 -26.28 6.05 2.43
CA LYS A 305 -25.82 5.37 1.20
C LYS A 305 -26.30 6.08 -0.05
N ARG A 306 -27.58 6.45 -0.10
CA ARG A 306 -28.18 7.13 -1.26
C ARG A 306 -27.58 8.53 -1.47
N LYS A 307 -27.49 9.35 -0.42
CA LYS A 307 -26.92 10.71 -0.50
C LYS A 307 -25.48 10.71 -0.99
N LEU A 308 -24.65 9.82 -0.45
CA LEU A 308 -23.23 9.73 -0.82
C LEU A 308 -23.02 9.14 -2.23
N ALA A 309 -23.90 8.25 -2.69
CA ALA A 309 -23.85 7.75 -4.06
C ALA A 309 -24.13 8.85 -5.10
N VAL A 310 -25.11 9.71 -4.85
CA VAL A 310 -25.45 10.86 -5.72
C VAL A 310 -24.30 11.87 -5.76
N SER A 311 -23.70 12.18 -4.62
CA SER A 311 -22.52 13.07 -4.55
C SER A 311 -21.32 12.53 -5.34
N ALA A 312 -21.09 11.22 -5.28
CA ALA A 312 -20.03 10.57 -6.05
C ALA A 312 -20.31 10.59 -7.57
N SER A 313 -21.56 10.36 -8.00
CA SER A 313 -21.93 10.42 -9.42
C SER A 313 -21.84 11.84 -9.99
N ASP A 314 -22.26 12.85 -9.23
CA ASP A 314 -22.19 14.25 -9.67
C ASP A 314 -20.74 14.73 -9.77
N SER A 315 -19.88 14.32 -8.85
CA SER A 315 -18.43 14.59 -8.88
C SER A 315 -17.74 13.89 -10.06
N ALA A 316 -18.15 12.66 -10.39
CA ALA A 316 -17.64 11.93 -11.54
C ALA A 316 -18.13 12.53 -12.88
N ALA A 317 -19.40 12.90 -12.97
CA ALA A 317 -19.99 13.53 -14.15
C ALA A 317 -19.32 14.89 -14.46
N ARG A 318 -19.05 15.70 -13.44
CA ARG A 318 -18.29 16.97 -13.59
C ARG A 318 -16.85 16.79 -14.08
N LYS A 319 -16.26 15.60 -13.90
CA LYS A 319 -14.91 15.28 -14.39
C LYS A 319 -14.89 14.70 -15.81
N MET A 320 -16.05 14.30 -16.35
CA MET A 320 -16.17 13.65 -17.67
C MET A 320 -16.75 14.56 -18.76
N GLU A 321 -17.10 15.81 -18.47
CA GLU A 321 -17.39 16.79 -19.52
C GLU A 321 -16.10 17.10 -20.30
N PRO A 322 -16.05 16.84 -21.62
CA PRO A 322 -14.90 17.21 -22.42
C PRO A 322 -14.82 18.74 -22.45
N HIS A 323 -13.66 19.29 -22.08
CA HIS A 323 -13.33 20.68 -22.31
C HIS A 323 -13.49 20.98 -23.81
N ALA A 324 -14.60 21.61 -24.18
CA ALA A 324 -14.83 22.22 -25.48
C ALA A 324 -14.29 23.66 -25.48
#